data_AF-A0A7C6XUP9-F1
#
_entry.id   AF-A0A7C6XUP9-F1
#
_cell.length_a   1.000
_cell.length_b   1.000
_cell.length_c   1.000
_cell.angle_alpha   90.00
_cell.angle_beta   90.00
_cell.angle_gamma   90.00
#
_symmetry.space_group_name_H-M   'P 1'
#
loop_
_entity.id
_entity.type
_entity.pdbx_description
1 polymer ?
#
loop_
_entity_poly.entity_id
_entity_poly.type
_entity_poly.pdbx_seq_one_letter_code
_entity_poly.pdbx_strand_id
1 'polypeptide(L)'
;MAAWFALHLVLGDATWWLGLLNAFSVYLFSPLAVWLLLGWPAVGGRSSALALPTILFLLLYGRLYLPRLSSPEVAEEPFTVMTFNVMGHELSIDTARAVVSEGIPDIVALQEYTPGMRRRVLDELGDRYP
;
A
#
# COMPACT_ATOMS: atom_id res chain seq x y z
N MET A 1 -13.01 -3.30 15.79
CA MET A 1 -12.64 -4.00 14.54
C MET A 1 -13.71 -3.91 13.47
N ALA A 2 -14.91 -4.46 13.66
CA ALA A 2 -16.00 -4.33 12.67
C ALA A 2 -16.36 -2.86 12.37
N ALA A 3 -16.49 -2.03 13.41
CA ALA A 3 -16.72 -0.59 13.24
C ALA A 3 -15.59 0.12 12.48
N TRP A 4 -14.32 -0.20 12.80
CA TRP A 4 -13.17 0.32 12.07
C TRP A 4 -13.19 -0.13 10.60
N PHE A 5 -13.45 -1.41 10.33
CA PHE A 5 -13.50 -1.95 8.97
C PHE A 5 -14.62 -1.30 8.14
N ALA A 6 -15.78 -1.06 8.73
CA ALA A 6 -16.86 -0.32 8.08
C ALA A 6 -16.45 1.12 7.74
N LEU A 7 -15.80 1.82 8.67
CA LEU A 7 -15.27 3.17 8.42
C LEU A 7 -14.18 3.15 7.33
N HIS A 8 -13.29 2.17 7.35
CA HIS A 8 -12.25 1.98 6.35
C HIS A 8 -12.84 1.78 4.94
N LEU A 9 -13.91 0.97 4.81
CA LEU A 9 -14.59 0.76 3.52
C LEU A 9 -15.31 2.00 2.99
N VAL A 10 -15.93 2.80 3.87
CA VAL A 10 -16.76 3.95 3.46
C VAL A 10 -15.92 5.21 3.25
N LEU A 11 -14.94 5.46 4.12
CA LEU A 11 -14.19 6.72 4.16
C LEU A 11 -12.73 6.57 3.68
N GLY A 12 -12.19 5.35 3.65
CA GLY A 12 -10.77 5.13 3.33
C GLY A 12 -9.87 5.99 4.21
N ASP A 13 -9.01 6.79 3.56
CA ASP A 13 -8.09 7.73 4.20
C ASP A 13 -8.53 9.20 4.10
N ALA A 14 -9.81 9.46 3.77
CA ALA A 14 -10.31 10.82 3.53
C ALA A 14 -10.21 11.76 4.74
N THR A 15 -10.16 11.22 5.95
CA THR A 15 -10.01 11.99 7.19
C THR A 15 -8.70 11.65 7.88
N TRP A 16 -7.95 12.68 8.30
CA TRP A 16 -6.58 12.52 8.84
C TRP A 16 -6.47 11.51 9.99
N TRP A 17 -7.44 11.49 10.92
CA TRP A 17 -7.39 10.61 12.08
C TRP A 17 -7.68 9.16 11.69
N LEU A 18 -8.55 8.93 10.69
CA LEU A 18 -8.81 7.60 10.16
C LEU A 18 -7.64 7.12 9.32
N GLY A 19 -7.01 8.01 8.54
CA GLY A 19 -5.77 7.71 7.82
C GLY A 19 -4.65 7.30 8.78
N LEU A 20 -4.49 8.01 9.91
CA LEU A 20 -3.56 7.62 10.96
C LEU A 20 -3.91 6.24 11.54
N LEU A 21 -5.18 5.99 11.86
CA LEU A 21 -5.62 4.69 12.36
C LEU A 21 -5.40 3.56 11.34
N ASN A 22 -5.64 3.84 10.06
CA ASN A 22 -5.41 2.90 8.96
C ASN A 22 -3.92 2.59 8.78
N ALA A 23 -3.03 3.57 8.97
CA ALA A 23 -1.58 3.34 8.94
C ALA A 23 -1.11 2.32 10.00
N PHE A 24 -1.79 2.27 11.15
CA PHE A 24 -1.50 1.34 12.24
C PHE A 24 -2.50 0.16 12.32
N SER A 25 -3.31 -0.04 11.29
CA SER A 25 -4.40 -1.03 11.29
C SER A 25 -3.92 -2.47 11.53
N VAL A 26 -2.72 -2.83 11.10
CA VAL A 26 -2.14 -4.16 11.33
C VAL A 26 -2.04 -4.49 12.82
N TYR A 27 -1.80 -3.49 13.68
CA TYR A 27 -1.69 -3.67 15.13
C TYR A 27 -3.05 -3.92 15.80
N LEU A 28 -4.17 -3.59 15.15
CA LEU A 28 -5.50 -3.93 15.62
C LEU A 28 -5.72 -5.46 15.68
N PHE A 29 -4.91 -6.21 14.94
CA PHE A 29 -4.90 -7.67 14.90
C PHE A 29 -3.90 -8.30 15.88
N SER A 30 -3.13 -7.51 16.65
CA SER A 30 -2.19 -8.03 17.65
C SER A 30 -2.81 -9.00 18.67
N PRO A 31 -4.09 -8.88 19.11
CA PRO A 31 -4.68 -9.89 19.99
C PRO A 31 -4.72 -11.29 19.36
N LEU A 32 -4.82 -11.39 18.03
CA LEU A 32 -4.79 -12.66 17.30
C LEU A 32 -3.39 -13.29 17.32
N ALA A 33 -2.34 -12.46 17.19
CA ALA A 33 -0.96 -12.92 17.31
C ALA A 33 -0.64 -13.40 18.74
N VAL A 34 -1.05 -12.62 19.76
CA VAL A 34 -0.90 -13.01 21.17
C VAL A 34 -1.65 -14.31 21.46
N TRP A 35 -2.87 -14.47 20.92
CA TRP A 35 -3.62 -15.70 21.04
C TRP A 35 -2.91 -16.90 20.43
N LEU A 36 -2.37 -16.75 19.22
CA LEU A 36 -1.64 -17.80 18.54
C LEU A 36 -0.41 -18.26 19.35
N LEU A 37 0.29 -17.33 20.00
CA LEU A 37 1.46 -17.60 20.83
C LEU A 37 1.12 -18.25 22.18
N LEU A 38 0.06 -17.80 22.84
CA LEU A 38 -0.35 -18.32 24.15
C LEU A 38 -1.13 -19.65 24.04
N GLY A 39 -1.62 -19.98 22.85
CA GLY A 39 -2.31 -21.22 22.54
C GLY A 39 -3.77 -21.28 23.03
N TRP A 40 -4.42 -22.39 22.67
CA TRP A 40 -5.83 -22.68 22.95
C TRP A 40 -6.25 -22.69 24.44
N PRO A 41 -5.43 -23.15 25.42
CA PRO A 41 -5.92 -23.34 26.79
C PRO A 41 -6.26 -22.02 27.52
N ALA A 42 -5.83 -20.86 27.02
CA ALA A 42 -6.08 -19.57 27.65
C ALA A 42 -7.49 -18.99 27.44
N VAL A 43 -8.27 -19.46 26.46
CA VAL A 43 -9.48 -18.74 25.98
C VAL A 43 -10.80 -19.47 26.21
N GLY A 44 -10.78 -20.63 26.88
CA GLY A 44 -11.98 -21.28 27.42
C GLY A 44 -13.15 -21.34 26.43
N GLY A 45 -12.98 -22.05 25.31
CA GLY A 45 -14.06 -22.34 24.34
C GLY A 45 -14.64 -21.16 23.55
N ARG A 46 -14.16 -19.92 23.76
CA ARG A 46 -14.65 -18.72 23.04
C ARG A 46 -13.98 -18.49 21.68
N SER A 47 -13.58 -19.56 21.01
CA SER A 47 -12.82 -19.54 19.75
C SER A 47 -13.60 -18.93 18.59
N SER A 48 -14.93 -18.97 18.64
CA SER A 48 -15.80 -18.33 17.65
C SER A 48 -15.66 -16.80 17.61
N ALA A 49 -15.29 -16.16 18.72
CA ALA A 49 -15.04 -14.72 18.77
C ALA A 49 -13.81 -14.30 17.93
N LEU A 50 -12.91 -15.26 17.62
CA LEU A 50 -11.73 -15.03 16.80
C LEU A 50 -11.97 -15.24 15.31
N ALA A 51 -13.13 -15.78 14.91
CA ALA A 51 -13.41 -16.06 13.50
C ALA A 51 -13.38 -14.77 12.67
N LEU A 52 -14.10 -13.73 13.12
CA LEU A 52 -14.15 -12.44 12.43
C LEU A 52 -12.77 -11.77 12.28
N PRO A 53 -11.96 -11.57 13.36
CA PRO A 53 -10.63 -11.00 13.22
C PRO A 53 -9.72 -11.83 12.31
N THR A 54 -9.80 -13.16 12.37
CA THR A 54 -9.02 -14.05 11.50
C THR A 54 -9.38 -13.84 10.04
N ILE A 55 -10.68 -13.87 9.71
CA ILE A 55 -11.15 -13.68 8.33
C ILE A 55 -10.72 -12.32 7.80
N LEU A 56 -10.92 -11.24 8.58
CA LEU A 56 -10.52 -9.90 8.18
C LEU A 56 -9.00 -9.78 7.99
N PHE A 57 -8.20 -10.45 8.84
CA PHE A 57 -6.74 -10.43 8.73
C PHE A 57 -6.29 -11.08 7.43
N LEU A 58 -6.84 -12.26 7.11
CA LEU A 58 -6.50 -12.98 5.90
C LEU A 58 -6.95 -12.23 4.64
N LEU A 59 -8.12 -11.58 4.66
CA LEU A 59 -8.60 -10.77 3.55
C LEU A 59 -7.71 -9.55 3.29
N LEU A 60 -7.26 -8.86 4.34
CA LEU A 60 -6.49 -7.62 4.22
C LEU A 60 -4.98 -7.86 4.06
N TYR A 61 -4.43 -8.82 4.79
CA TYR A 61 -2.99 -9.03 4.89
C TYR A 61 -2.52 -10.44 4.51
N GLY A 62 -3.43 -11.37 4.21
CA GLY A 62 -3.05 -12.76 3.88
C GLY A 62 -2.06 -12.83 2.73
N ARG A 63 -2.22 -12.00 1.69
CA ARG A 63 -1.31 -11.96 0.53
C ARG A 63 0.10 -11.42 0.86
N LEU A 64 0.25 -10.68 1.96
CA LEU A 64 1.54 -10.15 2.43
C LEU A 64 2.32 -11.19 3.24
N TYR A 65 1.63 -11.99 4.05
CA TYR A 65 2.27 -12.90 5.02
C TYR A 65 2.19 -14.38 4.66
N LEU A 66 1.28 -14.81 3.77
CA LEU A 66 1.20 -16.19 3.32
C LEU A 66 2.19 -16.45 2.18
N PRO A 67 2.81 -17.64 2.14
CA PRO A 67 3.69 -18.02 1.05
C PRO A 67 2.92 -18.05 -0.27
N ARG A 68 3.55 -17.55 -1.33
CA ARG A 68 3.06 -17.76 -2.69
C ARG A 68 3.33 -19.20 -3.08
N LEU A 69 2.29 -19.95 -3.43
CA LEU A 69 2.40 -21.35 -3.83
C LEU A 69 2.95 -21.52 -5.26
N SER A 70 3.10 -20.42 -5.99
CA SER A 70 3.64 -20.39 -7.35
C SER A 70 4.86 -19.51 -7.38
N SER A 71 5.96 -20.03 -7.92
CA SER A 71 7.10 -19.20 -8.29
C SER A 71 6.66 -18.28 -9.43
N PRO A 72 6.93 -16.96 -9.34
CA PRO A 72 6.73 -16.09 -10.48
C PRO A 72 7.62 -16.58 -11.62
N GLU A 73 7.04 -16.65 -12.82
CA GLU A 73 7.82 -16.84 -14.04
C GLU A 73 8.73 -15.63 -14.21
N VAL A 74 10.02 -15.87 -14.38
CA VAL A 74 10.98 -14.78 -14.57
C VAL A 74 10.76 -14.25 -15.98
N ALA A 75 10.34 -12.98 -16.10
CA ALA A 75 10.27 -12.33 -17.39
C ALA A 75 11.66 -12.35 -18.04
N GLU A 76 11.74 -12.78 -19.29
CA GLU A 76 13.01 -12.90 -20.02
C GLU A 76 13.62 -11.53 -20.34
N GLU A 77 12.78 -10.48 -20.40
CA GLU A 77 13.23 -9.11 -20.64
C GLU A 77 13.23 -8.28 -19.34
N PRO A 78 14.39 -7.76 -18.91
CA PRO A 78 14.46 -6.84 -17.79
C PRO A 78 13.85 -5.49 -18.19
N PHE A 79 13.09 -4.89 -17.28
CA PHE A 79 12.58 -3.53 -17.40
C PHE A 79 13.00 -2.70 -16.20
N THR A 80 13.13 -1.39 -16.41
CA THR A 80 13.60 -0.43 -15.42
C THR A 80 12.43 0.34 -14.84
N VAL A 81 12.31 0.37 -13.51
CA VAL A 81 11.28 1.12 -12.80
C VAL A 81 11.91 2.17 -11.91
N MET A 82 11.42 3.39 -12.00
CA MET A 82 11.79 4.50 -11.11
C MET A 82 10.57 4.92 -10.28
N THR A 83 10.76 5.10 -8.97
CA THR A 83 9.80 5.78 -8.10
C THR A 83 10.41 7.09 -7.63
N PHE A 84 9.64 8.18 -7.69
CA PHE A 84 10.12 9.50 -7.30
C PHE A 84 9.01 10.26 -6.57
N ASN A 85 9.33 10.84 -5.42
CA ASN A 85 8.42 11.72 -4.69
C ASN A 85 8.66 13.16 -5.17
N VAL A 86 7.63 13.76 -5.76
CA VAL A 86 7.72 15.09 -6.38
C VAL A 86 7.51 16.24 -5.41
N MET A 87 7.35 15.96 -4.12
CA MET A 87 7.15 16.90 -3.01
C MET A 87 6.11 17.96 -3.39
N GLY A 88 4.82 17.61 -3.22
CA GLY A 88 3.64 18.15 -3.93
C GLY A 88 3.35 19.66 -3.89
N HIS A 89 4.26 20.47 -3.37
CA HIS A 89 4.18 21.92 -3.31
C HIS A 89 4.97 22.63 -4.42
N GLU A 90 6.00 21.99 -5.00
CA GLU A 90 6.77 22.57 -6.10
C GLU A 90 7.14 21.47 -7.09
N LEU A 91 6.50 21.45 -8.27
CA LEU A 91 7.07 20.75 -9.40
C LEU A 91 8.25 21.57 -9.88
N SER A 92 9.40 21.42 -9.22
CA SER A 92 10.64 21.97 -9.75
C SER A 92 10.96 21.17 -11.00
N ILE A 93 11.47 21.87 -12.01
CA ILE A 93 12.02 21.33 -13.25
C ILE A 93 13.01 20.17 -13.01
N ASP A 94 13.50 20.03 -11.77
CA ASP A 94 14.41 18.98 -11.34
C ASP A 94 13.77 17.59 -11.33
N THR A 95 12.44 17.46 -11.23
CA THR A 95 11.76 16.15 -11.29
C THR A 95 11.92 15.51 -12.66
N ALA A 96 11.53 16.20 -13.74
CA ALA A 96 11.67 15.65 -15.09
C ALA A 96 13.15 15.52 -15.48
N ARG A 97 14.01 16.44 -15.03
CA ARG A 97 15.46 16.29 -15.22
C ARG A 97 16.02 15.06 -14.51
N ALA A 98 15.58 14.76 -13.28
CA ALA A 98 16.01 13.57 -12.54
C ALA A 98 15.57 12.28 -13.25
N VAL A 99 14.33 12.25 -13.77
CA VAL A 99 13.83 11.11 -14.56
C VAL A 99 14.63 10.90 -15.85
N VAL A 100 15.12 11.98 -16.47
CA VAL A 100 15.84 11.90 -17.76
C VAL A 100 17.35 11.72 -17.57
N SER A 101 17.94 12.16 -16.45
CA SER A 101 19.40 12.19 -16.26
C SER A 101 20.06 10.85 -15.97
N GLU A 102 19.34 9.88 -15.39
CA GLU A 102 19.91 8.58 -14.98
C GLU A 102 19.67 7.44 -16.00
N GLY A 103 19.24 7.79 -17.21
CA GLY A 103 18.69 6.83 -18.18
C GLY A 103 17.18 6.78 -18.05
N ILE A 104 16.49 6.61 -19.16
CA ILE A 104 15.03 6.74 -19.24
C ILE A 104 14.43 5.41 -18.78
N PRO A 105 13.82 5.33 -17.57
CA PRO A 105 13.21 4.10 -17.10
C PRO A 105 11.99 3.74 -17.97
N ASP A 106 11.63 2.47 -18.05
CA ASP A 106 10.45 2.01 -18.78
C ASP A 106 9.15 2.42 -18.06
N ILE A 107 9.18 2.48 -16.72
CA ILE A 107 8.04 2.86 -15.88
C ILE A 107 8.47 3.89 -14.83
N VAL A 108 7.70 4.98 -14.72
CA VAL A 108 7.88 6.02 -13.69
C VAL A 108 6.65 6.09 -12.79
N ALA A 109 6.83 5.91 -11.48
CA ALA A 109 5.80 6.09 -10.47
C ALA A 109 6.06 7.38 -9.66
N LEU A 110 5.17 8.37 -9.77
CA LEU A 110 5.28 9.65 -9.06
C LEU A 110 4.42 9.65 -7.77
N GLN A 111 5.01 10.06 -6.65
CA GLN A 111 4.33 10.20 -5.35
C GLN A 111 4.11 11.67 -4.99
N GLU A 112 3.09 11.96 -4.18
CA GLU A 112 2.65 13.34 -3.83
C GLU A 112 2.20 14.18 -5.04
N TYR A 113 1.77 13.51 -6.10
CA TYR A 113 1.26 14.15 -7.29
C TYR A 113 -0.08 14.86 -7.02
N THR A 114 -0.13 16.16 -7.31
CA THR A 114 -1.34 16.97 -7.15
C THR A 114 -2.04 17.25 -8.49
N PRO A 115 -3.36 17.51 -8.51
CA PRO A 115 -4.08 17.82 -9.75
C PRO A 115 -3.50 18.99 -10.55
N GLY A 116 -2.89 19.98 -9.87
CA GLY A 116 -2.24 21.13 -10.50
C GLY A 116 -0.96 20.79 -11.28
N MET A 117 -0.30 19.69 -10.90
CA MET A 117 0.94 19.22 -11.53
C MET A 117 0.71 18.53 -12.88
N ARG A 118 -0.52 18.05 -13.13
CA ARG A 118 -0.82 17.20 -14.29
C ARG A 118 -0.43 17.78 -15.63
N ARG A 119 -0.75 19.04 -15.85
CA ARG A 119 -0.47 19.68 -17.13
C ARG A 119 1.03 19.76 -17.41
N ARG A 120 1.82 20.18 -16.41
CA ARG A 120 3.28 20.29 -16.53
C ARG A 120 3.95 18.93 -16.76
N VAL A 121 3.52 17.89 -16.04
CA VAL A 121 4.04 16.52 -16.25
C VAL A 121 3.73 16.02 -17.66
N LEU A 122 2.52 16.24 -18.16
CA LEU A 122 2.17 15.85 -19.52
C LEU A 122 2.96 16.65 -20.57
N ASP A 123 3.16 17.94 -20.34
CA ASP A 123 3.96 18.79 -21.23
C ASP A 123 5.44 18.36 -21.29
N GLU A 124 6.02 17.88 -20.18
CA GLU A 124 7.44 17.50 -20.10
C GLU A 124 7.71 16.01 -20.41
N LEU A 125 6.80 15.12 -20.02
CA LEU A 125 6.99 13.67 -20.06
C LEU A 125 5.98 12.93 -20.94
N GLY A 126 4.87 13.55 -21.35
CA GLY A 126 3.78 12.86 -22.06
C GLY A 126 4.17 12.29 -23.43
N ASP A 127 5.07 12.94 -24.16
CA ASP A 127 5.61 12.42 -25.42
C ASP A 127 6.51 11.18 -25.20
N ARG A 128 7.09 11.05 -24.00
CA ARG A 128 8.02 9.97 -23.62
C ARG A 128 7.30 8.80 -22.95
N TYR A 129 6.26 9.10 -22.18
CA TYR A 129 5.46 8.19 -21.38
C TYR A 129 3.97 8.39 -21.72
N PRO A 130 3.47 7.73 -22.79
CA PRO A 130 2.09 7.86 -23.24
C PRO A 130 1.04 7.27 -22.27
#